data_AF-U5SEJ6-F1
#
_entry.id   AF-U5SEJ6-F1
#
_cell.length_a   1.000
_cell.length_b   1.000
_cell.length_c   1.000
_cell.angle_alpha   90.00
_cell.angle_beta   90.00
_cell.angle_gamma   90.00
#
_symmetry.space_group_name_H-M   'P 1'
#
loop_
_entity.id
_entity.type
_entity.pdbx_description
1 polymer ?
#
loop_
_entity_poly.entity_id
_entity_poly.type
_entity_poly.pdbx_seq_one_letter_code
_entity_poly.pdbx_strand_id
1 'polypeptide(L)'
;MTKTVYLMRHGETFFNQQKKIQGWCDSPLTDKGKNQAIIAGQYFTENNISIESAYSSTSERACDTLELVTNKDYKRIKGLKEWK
;
A
#
# COMPACT_ATOMS: atom_id res chain seq x y z
N MET A 1 -14.67 18.32 -14.67
CA MET A 1 -14.91 17.35 -13.58
C MET A 1 -13.65 17.27 -12.73
N THR A 2 -13.81 17.28 -11.41
CA THR A 2 -12.70 17.15 -10.46
C THR A 2 -12.49 15.67 -10.10
N LYS A 3 -11.25 15.23 -9.97
CA LYS A 3 -10.89 13.89 -9.49
C LYS A 3 -9.99 14.04 -8.27
N THR A 4 -10.26 13.24 -7.25
CA THR A 4 -9.44 13.15 -6.04
C THR A 4 -8.51 11.94 -6.17
N VAL A 5 -7.22 12.15 -5.93
CA VAL A 5 -6.21 11.08 -5.96
C VAL A 5 -5.65 10.91 -4.57
N TYR A 6 -5.69 9.67 -4.07
CA TYR A 6 -5.08 9.29 -2.80
C TYR A 6 -3.76 8.58 -3.07
N LEU A 7 -2.69 9.04 -2.42
CA LEU A 7 -1.37 8.42 -2.47
C LEU A 7 -1.11 7.77 -1.12
N MET A 8 -0.66 6.51 -1.14
CA MET A 8 -0.39 5.74 0.06
C MET A 8 0.96 5.05 -0.06
N ARG A 9 1.75 5.13 1.02
CA ARG A 9 2.97 4.35 1.19
C ARG A 9 2.63 3.00 1.82
N HIS A 10 3.36 1.95 1.45
CA HIS A 10 3.23 0.64 2.07
C HIS A 10 3.48 0.68 3.59
N GLY A 11 2.92 -0.26 4.33
CA GLY A 11 3.19 -0.44 5.76
C GLY A 11 4.63 -0.85 6.06
N GLU A 12 5.04 -0.79 7.32
CA GLU A 12 6.37 -1.21 7.77
C GLU A 12 6.72 -2.65 7.34
N THR A 13 7.94 -2.85 6.84
CA THR A 13 8.48 -4.16 6.45
C THR A 13 9.57 -4.66 7.41
N PHE A 14 9.93 -5.95 7.32
CA PHE A 14 11.07 -6.49 8.09
C PHE A 14 12.38 -5.76 7.79
N PHE A 15 12.63 -5.34 6.55
CA PHE A 15 13.85 -4.59 6.24
C PHE A 15 13.82 -3.17 6.83
N ASN A 16 12.65 -2.54 6.95
CA ASN A 16 12.53 -1.28 7.67
C ASN A 16 12.92 -1.45 9.15
N GLN A 17 12.43 -2.49 9.82
CA GLN A 17 12.81 -2.79 11.21
C GLN A 17 14.32 -3.04 11.35
N GLN A 18 14.92 -3.74 10.40
CA GLN A 18 16.36 -4.01 10.37
C GLN A 18 17.19 -2.82 9.87
N LYS A 19 16.56 -1.68 9.55
CA LYS A 19 17.20 -0.48 8.97
C LYS A 19 18.03 -0.80 7.71
N LYS A 20 17.58 -1.74 6.89
CA LYS A 20 18.21 -2.12 5.63
C LYS A 20 17.58 -1.37 4.47
N ILE A 21 18.42 -0.99 3.51
CA ILE A 21 17.95 -0.46 2.22
C ILE A 21 17.33 -1.62 1.44
N GLN A 22 16.07 -1.46 1.04
CA GLN A 22 15.29 -2.53 0.43
C GLN A 22 15.29 -2.43 -1.11
N GLY A 23 15.17 -1.22 -1.66
CA GLY A 23 15.07 -1.00 -3.11
C GLY A 23 13.96 -1.87 -3.73
N TRP A 24 14.33 -2.69 -4.73
CA TRP A 24 13.41 -3.61 -5.42
C TRP A 24 13.34 -5.00 -4.79
N CYS A 25 14.16 -5.29 -3.77
CA CYS A 25 13.99 -6.51 -2.99
C CYS A 25 12.67 -6.42 -2.21
N ASP A 26 11.96 -7.53 -2.05
CA ASP A 26 10.79 -7.58 -1.19
C ASP A 26 11.13 -8.22 0.15
N SER A 27 10.53 -7.63 1.19
CA SER A 27 10.46 -8.20 2.52
C SER A 27 9.02 -7.98 2.99
N PRO A 28 8.43 -8.98 3.67
CA PRO A 28 7.03 -8.93 4.01
C PRO A 28 6.72 -7.79 4.99
N LEU A 29 5.45 -7.40 5.03
CA LEU A 29 4.94 -6.50 6.06
C LEU A 29 5.10 -7.13 7.44
N THR A 30 5.46 -6.30 8.41
CA THR A 30 5.43 -6.68 9.83
C THR A 30 3.99 -6.64 10.33
N ASP A 31 3.70 -7.21 11.50
CA ASP A 31 2.34 -7.10 12.06
C ASP A 31 1.95 -5.64 12.32
N LYS A 32 2.93 -4.81 12.67
CA LYS A 32 2.76 -3.35 12.74
C LYS A 32 2.43 -2.76 11.36
N GLY A 33 3.13 -3.16 10.30
CA GLY A 33 2.85 -2.72 8.93
C GLY A 33 1.45 -3.11 8.44
N LYS A 34 1.00 -4.32 8.78
CA LYS A 34 -0.37 -4.77 8.49
C LYS A 34 -1.40 -3.93 9.23
N ASN A 35 -1.20 -3.67 10.52
CA ASN A 35 -2.09 -2.82 11.32
C ASN A 35 -2.15 -1.39 10.79
N GLN A 36 -1.02 -0.84 10.32
CA GLN A 36 -1.00 0.48 9.66
C GLN A 36 -1.91 0.50 8.42
N ALA A 37 -1.86 -0.54 7.59
CA ALA A 37 -2.72 -0.65 6.41
C ALA A 37 -4.21 -0.77 6.78
N ILE A 38 -4.54 -1.58 7.78
CA ILE A 38 -5.93 -1.74 8.27
C ILE A 38 -6.49 -0.42 8.78
N ILE A 39 -5.74 0.31 9.60
CA ILE A 39 -6.15 1.63 10.12
C ILE A 39 -6.36 2.62 8.96
N ALA A 40 -5.49 2.58 7.95
CA ALA A 40 -5.68 3.41 6.76
C ALA A 40 -6.94 3.03 5.98
N GLY A 41 -7.29 1.74 5.88
CA GLY A 41 -8.56 1.28 5.30
C GLY A 41 -9.80 1.75 6.06
N GLN A 42 -9.71 1.76 7.40
CA GLN A 42 -10.80 2.27 8.27
C GLN A 42 -11.09 3.73 7.99
N TYR A 43 -10.07 4.57 7.77
CA TYR A 43 -10.26 5.97 7.41
C TYR A 43 -11.18 6.17 6.19
N PHE A 44 -11.01 5.38 5.13
CA PHE A 44 -11.88 5.48 3.95
C PHE A 44 -13.33 5.09 4.28
N THR A 45 -13.51 4.05 5.09
CA THR A 45 -14.83 3.56 5.48
C THR A 45 -15.55 4.56 6.38
N GLU A 46 -14.89 5.05 7.43
CA GLU A 46 -15.43 6.01 8.39
C GLU A 46 -15.81 7.35 7.76
N ASN A 47 -15.09 7.77 6.73
CA ASN A 47 -15.36 9.01 6.00
C ASN A 47 -16.26 8.82 4.77
N ASN A 48 -16.84 7.63 4.56
CA ASN A 48 -17.69 7.29 3.41
C ASN A 48 -17.01 7.58 2.05
N ILE A 49 -15.69 7.33 1.95
CA ILE A 49 -14.91 7.54 0.73
C ILE A 49 -14.87 6.23 -0.06
N SER A 50 -15.55 6.20 -1.22
CA SER A 50 -15.51 5.03 -2.10
C SER A 50 -14.31 5.06 -3.04
N ILE A 51 -13.53 3.98 -3.07
CA ILE A 51 -12.42 3.84 -4.02
C ILE A 51 -12.97 3.38 -5.37
N GLU A 52 -12.94 4.28 -6.37
CA GLU A 52 -13.44 4.00 -7.71
C GLU A 52 -12.49 3.07 -8.49
N SER A 53 -11.19 3.32 -8.37
CA SER A 53 -10.12 2.55 -9.02
C SER A 53 -8.89 2.47 -8.12
N ALA A 54 -8.21 1.32 -8.12
CA ALA A 54 -7.05 1.07 -7.28
C ALA A 54 -5.85 0.62 -8.13
N TYR A 55 -4.65 1.02 -7.69
CA TYR A 55 -3.38 0.75 -8.37
C TYR A 55 -2.30 0.49 -7.34
N SER A 56 -1.38 -0.42 -7.66
CA SER A 56 -0.19 -0.66 -6.84
C SER A 56 1.04 -0.83 -7.71
N SER A 57 2.23 -0.72 -7.09
CA SER A 57 3.46 -1.20 -7.72
C SER A 57 3.41 -2.73 -7.89
N THR A 58 4.44 -3.32 -8.49
CA THR A 58 4.52 -4.79 -8.52
C THR A 58 5.20 -5.38 -7.28
N SER A 59 5.54 -4.56 -6.27
CA SER A 59 6.13 -5.06 -5.02
C SER A 59 5.06 -5.67 -4.13
N GLU A 60 5.33 -6.85 -3.55
CA GLU A 60 4.39 -7.58 -2.70
C GLU A 60 3.96 -6.74 -1.50
N ARG A 61 4.88 -6.09 -0.80
CA ARG A 61 4.56 -5.19 0.34
C ARG A 61 3.53 -4.11 0.03
N ALA A 62 3.53 -3.60 -1.20
CA ALA A 62 2.59 -2.57 -1.65
C ALA A 62 1.25 -3.17 -2.10
N CYS A 63 1.27 -4.40 -2.63
CA CYS A 63 0.06 -5.17 -2.93
C CYS A 63 -0.66 -5.54 -1.63
N ASP A 64 0.06 -6.15 -0.68
CA ASP A 64 -0.46 -6.56 0.62
C ASP A 64 -1.06 -5.38 1.40
N THR A 65 -0.40 -4.21 1.35
CA THR A 65 -0.94 -2.99 1.97
C THR A 65 -2.27 -2.61 1.35
N LEU A 66 -2.38 -2.62 0.02
CA LEU A 66 -3.61 -2.23 -0.68
C LEU A 66 -4.74 -3.22 -0.43
N GLU A 67 -4.44 -4.51 -0.40
CA GLU A 67 -5.41 -5.59 -0.11
C GLU A 67 -5.96 -5.50 1.32
N LEU A 68 -5.16 -5.02 2.28
CA LEU A 68 -5.62 -4.72 3.64
C LEU A 68 -6.44 -3.42 3.74
N VAL A 69 -6.29 -2.51 2.79
CA VAL A 69 -7.02 -1.23 2.73
C VAL A 69 -8.38 -1.40 2.04
N THR A 70 -8.46 -2.26 1.02
CA THR A 70 -9.69 -2.43 0.23
C THR A 70 -9.77 -3.80 -0.43
N ASN A 71 -11.00 -4.31 -0.56
CA ASN A 71 -11.31 -5.54 -1.30
C ASN A 71 -11.53 -5.32 -2.81
N LYS A 72 -11.19 -4.13 -3.33
CA LYS A 72 -11.35 -3.80 -4.76
C LYS A 72 -10.26 -4.47 -5.60
N ASP A 73 -10.65 -4.91 -6.79
CA ASP A 73 -9.68 -5.25 -7.84
C ASP A 73 -8.79 -4.04 -8.16
N TYR A 74 -7.51 -4.31 -8.38
CA TYR A 74 -6.50 -3.29 -8.65
C TYR A 74 -5.55 -3.69 -9.76
N LYS A 75 -4.91 -2.69 -10.37
CA LYS A 75 -3.92 -2.90 -11.43
C LYS A 75 -2.50 -2.74 -10.87
N ARG A 76 -1.63 -3.69 -11.16
CA ARG A 76 -0.19 -3.62 -10.85
C ARG A 76 0.56 -2.88 -11.97
N ILE A 77 1.25 -1.80 -11.63
CA ILE A 77 1.93 -0.91 -12.58
C ILE A 77 3.44 -0.91 -12.33
N LYS A 78 4.23 -1.33 -13.32
CA LYS A 78 5.71 -1.40 -13.21
C LYS A 78 6.34 -0.03 -12.92
N GLY A 79 5.76 1.05 -13.43
CA GLY A 79 6.26 2.42 -13.25
C GLY A 79 6.09 2.99 -11.84
N LEU A 80 5.38 2.31 -10.93
CA LEU A 80 5.18 2.74 -9.54
C LEU A 80 6.19 2.13 -8.56
N LYS A 81 7.21 1.41 -9.05
CA LYS A 81 8.25 0.83 -8.19
C LYS A 81 9.06 1.91 -7.48
N GLU A 82 9.59 1.54 -6.31
CA GLU A 82 10.55 2.34 -5.57
C GLU A 82 11.74 2.75 -6.45
N TRP A 83 12.31 3.93 -6.20
CA TRP A 83 13.52 4.37 -6.88
C TRP A 83 14.69 3.43 -6.58
N LYS A 84 15.57 3.32 -7.57
CA LYS A 84 16.77 2.49 -7.54
C LYS A 84 17.94 3.25 -6.93
#